data_AF-A0AB39RPL4-F1
#
_entry.id   AF-A0AB39RPL4-F1
#
_cell.length_a   1.000
_cell.length_b   1.000
_cell.length_c   1.000
_cell.angle_alpha   90.00
_cell.angle_beta   90.00
_cell.angle_gamma   90.00
#
_symmetry.space_group_name_H-M   'P 1'
#
loop_
_entity.id
_entity.type
_entity.pdbx_description
1 polymer ?
#
loop_
_entity_poly.entity_id
_entity_poly.type
_entity_poly.pdbx_seq_one_letter_code
_entity_poly.pdbx_strand_id
1 'polypeptide(L)'
;MGSPATRTKVLRYAAVLVGAVAVCVFLLRPGAWLLAGDSVRGLPADKRARELDETRRTLVAAVVAGSTLTGLGYTVRHYLLARRGQVTDRYGKAVAQLASAQLVEVLGGVYALEHVMRESEDDHETVVEVLAAFVRTKSPVRPGATGSWSVGEDVAAMKVLARRPSRPERNRIDLRRTDLTGLALATGADRRAPVLARADLCEARLVGVRMPVATPVHRCR
;
A
#
# COMPACT_ATOMS: atom_id res chain seq x y z
N MET A 1 -30.06 -1.06 16.42
CA MET A 1 -29.90 -2.50 16.09
C MET A 1 -28.46 -2.76 15.64
N GLY A 2 -27.70 -3.58 16.37
CA GLY A 2 -26.33 -3.96 15.96
C GLY A 2 -26.34 -5.01 14.84
N SER A 3 -25.55 -4.79 13.79
CA SER A 3 -25.40 -5.70 12.64
C SER A 3 -25.03 -7.13 13.08
N PRO A 4 -25.57 -8.17 12.42
CA PRO A 4 -25.29 -9.58 12.77
C PRO A 4 -23.80 -9.93 12.74
N ALA A 5 -22.98 -9.21 11.97
CA ALA A 5 -21.53 -9.39 11.88
C ALA A 5 -20.77 -8.91 13.12
N THR A 6 -21.28 -7.89 13.82
CA THR A 6 -20.67 -7.38 15.06
C THR A 6 -20.95 -8.35 16.21
N ARG A 7 -22.14 -8.96 16.22
CA ARG A 7 -22.56 -9.93 17.24
C ARG A 7 -21.73 -11.21 17.20
N THR A 8 -21.39 -11.72 16.02
CA THR A 8 -20.54 -12.91 15.85
C THR A 8 -19.10 -12.67 16.28
N LYS A 9 -18.55 -11.47 16.05
CA LYS A 9 -17.20 -11.11 16.53
C LYS A 9 -17.16 -11.03 18.05
N VAL A 10 -18.13 -10.34 18.67
CA VAL A 10 -18.22 -10.21 20.13
C VAL A 10 -18.39 -11.59 20.80
N LEU A 11 -19.19 -12.49 20.22
CA LEU A 11 -19.37 -13.85 20.74
C LEU A 11 -18.06 -14.66 20.72
N ARG A 12 -17.26 -14.53 19.65
CA ARG A 12 -15.96 -15.20 19.53
C ARG A 12 -14.96 -14.69 20.56
N TYR A 13 -14.88 -13.37 20.77
CA TYR A 13 -14.00 -12.80 21.80
C TYR A 13 -14.42 -13.20 23.22
N ALA A 14 -15.73 -13.21 23.51
CA ALA A 14 -16.25 -13.67 24.79
C ALA A 14 -15.91 -15.16 25.04
N ALA A 15 -16.03 -16.02 24.02
CA ALA A 15 -15.69 -17.44 24.13
C ALA A 15 -14.19 -17.67 24.40
N VAL A 16 -13.31 -16.91 23.75
CA VAL A 16 -11.85 -16.97 24.01
C VAL A 16 -11.52 -16.51 25.43
N LEU A 17 -12.16 -15.43 25.89
CA LEU A 17 -11.93 -14.89 27.22
C LEU A 17 -12.43 -15.84 28.33
N VAL A 18 -13.62 -16.43 28.14
CA VAL A 18 -14.14 -17.48 29.03
C VAL A 18 -13.24 -18.72 29.01
N GLY A 19 -12.73 -19.13 27.85
CA GLY A 19 -11.79 -20.24 27.73
C GLY A 19 -10.46 -19.99 28.48
N ALA A 20 -9.90 -18.79 28.37
CA ALA A 20 -8.68 -18.39 29.08
C ALA A 20 -8.90 -18.36 30.61
N VAL A 21 -10.04 -17.82 31.06
CA VAL A 21 -10.41 -17.81 32.48
C VAL A 21 -10.62 -19.24 33.00
N ALA A 22 -11.28 -20.10 32.23
CA ALA A 22 -11.48 -21.51 32.59
C ALA A 22 -10.15 -22.26 32.69
N VAL A 23 -9.21 -22.03 31.78
CA VAL A 23 -7.85 -22.61 31.84
C VAL A 23 -7.10 -22.11 33.07
N CYS A 24 -7.16 -20.81 33.39
CA CYS A 24 -6.58 -20.28 34.63
C CYS A 24 -7.20 -20.90 35.90
N VAL A 25 -8.53 -21.04 35.96
CA VAL A 25 -9.23 -21.66 37.10
C VAL A 25 -8.93 -23.15 37.22
N PHE A 26 -8.81 -23.86 36.09
CA PHE A 26 -8.47 -25.28 36.02
C PHE A 26 -7.00 -25.55 36.42
N LEU A 27 -6.08 -24.66 36.06
CA LEU A 27 -4.69 -24.69 36.53
C LEU A 27 -4.60 -24.44 38.04
N LEU A 28 -5.48 -23.60 38.59
CA LEU A 28 -5.50 -23.28 40.02
C LEU A 28 -6.09 -24.41 40.90
N ARG A 29 -7.09 -25.17 40.45
CA ARG A 29 -7.80 -26.13 41.32
C ARG A 29 -7.44 -27.61 41.12
N PRO A 30 -7.80 -28.28 40.01
CA PRO A 30 -7.63 -29.73 39.86
C PRO A 30 -6.24 -30.20 39.40
N GLY A 31 -5.47 -29.39 38.66
CA GLY A 31 -4.17 -29.82 38.12
C GLY A 31 -3.14 -30.23 39.19
N ALA A 32 -3.20 -29.56 40.34
CA ALA A 32 -2.38 -29.88 41.52
C ALA A 32 -2.72 -31.24 42.14
N TRP A 33 -3.97 -31.70 42.04
CA TRP A 33 -4.39 -32.98 42.65
C TRP A 33 -4.11 -34.17 41.73
N LEU A 34 -4.19 -33.96 40.41
CA LEU A 34 -3.93 -34.99 39.40
C LEU A 34 -2.44 -35.29 39.18
N LEU A 35 -1.53 -34.32 39.36
CA LEU A 35 -0.08 -34.53 39.22
C LEU A 35 0.61 -34.99 40.52
N ALA A 36 -0.04 -34.82 41.68
CA ALA A 36 0.52 -35.14 43.00
C ALA A 36 -0.13 -36.37 43.68
N GLY A 37 -0.98 -37.10 42.96
CA GLY A 37 -1.86 -38.14 43.52
C GLY A 37 -1.13 -39.27 44.26
N ASP A 38 0.05 -39.69 43.78
CA ASP A 38 0.70 -40.91 44.30
C ASP A 38 1.85 -40.65 45.29
N SER A 39 2.45 -39.45 45.34
CA SER A 39 3.56 -39.16 46.27
C SER A 39 3.15 -38.40 47.53
N VAL A 40 1.88 -38.00 47.67
CA VAL A 40 1.46 -37.02 48.68
C VAL A 40 0.40 -37.60 49.64
N ARG A 41 0.48 -38.89 50.00
CA ARG A 41 -0.35 -39.45 51.09
C ARG A 41 0.27 -39.37 52.50
N GLY A 42 1.51 -38.87 52.65
CA GLY A 42 2.24 -38.92 53.92
C GLY A 42 2.84 -37.62 54.50
N LEU A 43 2.42 -36.42 54.07
CA LEU A 43 3.04 -35.15 54.51
C LEU A 43 2.03 -34.19 55.18
N PRO A 44 2.46 -33.38 56.17
CA PRO A 44 1.58 -32.45 56.87
C PRO A 44 1.07 -31.30 55.96
N ALA A 45 -0.13 -30.79 56.25
CA ALA A 45 -0.91 -29.91 55.39
C ALA A 45 -0.28 -28.53 55.10
N ASP A 46 0.69 -28.13 55.92
CA ASP A 46 1.38 -26.84 55.90
C ASP A 46 2.48 -26.76 54.83
N LYS A 47 3.21 -27.86 54.57
CA LYS A 47 4.27 -27.90 53.53
C LYS A 47 3.71 -28.05 52.11
N ARG A 48 2.58 -28.75 51.95
CA ARG A 48 1.87 -28.91 50.65
C ARG A 48 1.36 -27.60 50.07
N ALA A 49 0.97 -26.66 50.94
CA ALA A 49 0.43 -25.37 50.50
C ALA A 49 1.50 -24.47 49.87
N ARG A 50 2.76 -24.55 50.32
CA ARG A 50 3.86 -23.68 49.85
C ARG A 50 4.43 -24.10 48.50
N GLU A 51 4.65 -25.40 48.29
CA GLU A 51 5.17 -25.92 47.01
C GLU A 51 4.16 -25.75 45.85
N LEU A 52 2.86 -25.84 46.17
CA LEU A 52 1.79 -25.57 45.21
C LEU A 52 1.71 -24.09 44.82
N ASP A 53 2.01 -23.16 45.73
CA ASP A 53 1.92 -21.73 45.45
C ASP A 53 3.05 -21.24 44.54
N GLU A 54 4.26 -21.78 44.72
CA GLU A 54 5.43 -21.47 43.89
C GLU A 54 5.28 -22.02 42.47
N THR A 55 4.79 -23.25 42.32
CA THR A 55 4.49 -23.86 41.02
C THR A 55 3.41 -23.08 40.27
N ARG A 56 2.36 -22.63 40.96
CA ARG A 56 1.28 -21.80 40.39
C ARG A 56 1.79 -20.46 39.89
N ARG A 57 2.64 -19.77 40.67
CA ARG A 57 3.22 -18.48 40.25
C ARG A 57 4.04 -18.63 38.98
N THR A 58 4.82 -19.70 38.88
CA THR A 58 5.67 -19.96 37.71
C THR A 58 4.84 -20.28 36.47
N LEU A 59 3.77 -21.07 36.62
CA LEU A 59 2.82 -21.36 35.54
C LEU A 59 2.05 -20.10 35.09
N VAL A 60 1.59 -19.28 36.02
CA VAL A 60 0.92 -18.01 35.71
C VAL A 60 1.89 -17.06 34.98
N ALA A 61 3.13 -16.94 35.45
CA ALA A 61 4.15 -16.13 34.79
C ALA A 61 4.44 -16.62 33.36
N ALA A 62 4.52 -17.94 33.14
CA ALA A 62 4.71 -18.51 31.81
C ALA A 62 3.53 -18.22 30.86
N VAL A 63 2.28 -18.27 31.34
CA VAL A 63 1.09 -17.93 30.55
C VAL A 63 1.05 -16.43 30.23
N VAL A 64 1.39 -15.56 31.18
CA VAL A 64 1.50 -14.11 30.95
C VAL A 64 2.61 -13.81 29.93
N ALA A 65 3.77 -14.45 30.04
CA ALA A 65 4.87 -14.29 29.09
C ALA A 65 4.49 -14.82 27.68
N GLY A 66 3.83 -15.97 27.60
CA GLY A 66 3.36 -16.54 26.33
C GLY A 66 2.31 -15.65 25.65
N SER A 67 1.35 -15.12 26.41
CA SER A 67 0.32 -14.23 25.87
C SER A 67 0.90 -12.90 25.38
N THR A 68 1.85 -12.32 26.10
CA THR A 68 2.54 -11.08 25.69
C THR A 68 3.37 -11.27 24.42
N LEU A 69 4.14 -12.37 24.30
CA LEU A 69 4.87 -12.70 23.08
C LEU A 69 3.95 -12.91 21.87
N THR A 70 2.83 -13.60 22.06
CA THR A 70 1.84 -13.82 21.01
C THR A 70 1.19 -12.50 20.55
N GLY A 71 0.85 -11.62 21.50
CA GLY A 71 0.30 -10.29 21.21
C GLY A 71 1.29 -9.39 20.45
N LEU A 72 2.58 -9.42 20.80
CA LEU A 72 3.64 -8.73 20.07
C LEU A 72 3.79 -9.25 18.63
N GLY A 73 3.85 -10.57 18.46
CA GLY A 73 3.94 -11.19 17.13
C GLY A 73 2.74 -10.87 16.24
N TYR A 74 1.52 -10.88 16.81
CA TYR A 74 0.31 -10.48 16.12
C TYR A 74 0.37 -9.01 15.69
N THR A 75 0.79 -8.11 16.60
CA THR A 75 0.92 -6.66 16.32
C THR A 75 1.91 -6.39 15.19
N VAL A 76 3.08 -7.03 15.19
CA VAL A 76 4.08 -6.89 14.11
C VAL A 76 3.51 -7.36 12.78
N ARG A 77 2.85 -8.53 12.74
CA ARG A 77 2.21 -9.02 11.51
C ARG A 77 1.12 -8.07 11.02
N HIS A 78 0.30 -7.55 11.92
CA HIS A 78 -0.78 -6.63 11.57
C HIS A 78 -0.25 -5.30 11.03
N TYR A 79 0.85 -4.79 11.61
CA TYR A 79 1.52 -3.59 11.13
C TYR A 79 2.08 -3.78 9.72
N LEU A 80 2.74 -4.91 9.45
CA LEU A 80 3.26 -5.24 8.12
C LEU A 80 2.15 -5.40 7.06
N LEU A 81 1.03 -6.01 7.43
CA LEU A 81 -0.12 -6.20 6.54
C LEU A 81 -0.83 -4.87 6.23
N ALA A 82 -1.02 -4.02 7.25
CA ALA A 82 -1.61 -2.69 7.10
C ALA A 82 -0.75 -1.76 6.22
N ARG A 83 0.59 -1.87 6.34
CA ARG A 83 1.53 -1.04 5.58
C ARG A 83 1.50 -1.34 4.08
N ARG A 84 1.29 -2.60 3.67
CA ARG A 84 1.11 -2.97 2.26
C ARG A 84 -0.21 -2.49 1.70
N GLY A 85 -1.29 -2.53 2.49
CA GLY A 85 -2.60 -2.06 2.06
C GLY A 85 -2.66 -0.56 1.74
N GLN A 86 -1.84 0.26 2.42
CA GLN A 86 -1.92 1.71 2.28
C GLN A 86 -1.44 2.24 0.92
N VAL A 87 -0.44 1.61 0.30
CA VAL A 87 0.03 2.01 -1.04
C VAL A 87 -0.96 1.57 -2.11
N THR A 88 -1.46 0.34 -2.03
CA THR A 88 -2.49 -0.17 -2.95
C THR A 88 -3.79 0.62 -2.86
N ASP A 89 -4.19 1.04 -1.66
CA ASP A 89 -5.37 1.89 -1.44
C ASP A 89 -5.18 3.30 -2.03
N ARG A 90 -4.02 3.93 -1.80
CA ARG A 90 -3.68 5.24 -2.42
C ARG A 90 -3.66 5.14 -3.94
N TYR A 91 -3.06 4.08 -4.48
CA TYR A 91 -3.03 3.81 -5.92
C TYR A 91 -4.43 3.62 -6.48
N GLY A 92 -5.25 2.75 -5.87
CA GLY A 92 -6.62 2.49 -6.31
C GLY A 92 -7.50 3.75 -6.28
N LYS A 93 -7.37 4.57 -5.23
CA LYS A 93 -8.06 5.84 -5.11
C LYS A 93 -7.61 6.85 -6.17
N ALA A 94 -6.32 6.94 -6.45
CA ALA A 94 -5.79 7.83 -7.47
C ALA A 94 -6.26 7.42 -8.88
N VAL A 95 -6.28 6.12 -9.18
CA VAL A 95 -6.82 5.60 -10.45
C VAL A 95 -8.33 5.89 -10.58
N ALA A 96 -9.10 5.74 -9.51
CA ALA A 96 -10.52 6.11 -9.53
C ALA A 96 -10.74 7.61 -9.81
N GLN A 97 -9.88 8.46 -9.24
CA GLN A 97 -9.89 9.91 -9.48
C GLN A 97 -9.53 10.26 -10.93
N LEU A 98 -8.63 9.51 -11.59
CA LEU A 98 -8.32 9.69 -13.02
C LEU A 98 -9.54 9.45 -13.94
N ALA A 99 -10.50 8.63 -13.51
CA ALA A 99 -11.72 8.34 -14.25
C ALA A 99 -12.84 9.36 -14.01
N SER A 100 -12.62 10.36 -13.16
CA SER A 100 -13.62 11.40 -12.87
C SER A 100 -13.86 12.32 -14.07
N ALA A 101 -15.06 12.89 -14.11
CA ALA A 101 -15.40 13.99 -15.03
C ALA A 101 -14.96 15.36 -14.48
N GLN A 102 -14.57 15.44 -13.20
CA GLN A 102 -14.16 16.68 -12.56
C GLN A 102 -12.66 16.90 -12.68
N LEU A 103 -12.27 18.01 -13.31
CA LEU A 103 -10.86 18.40 -13.51
C LEU A 103 -10.03 18.36 -12.22
N VAL A 104 -10.58 18.87 -11.11
CA VAL A 104 -9.88 18.92 -9.82
C VAL A 104 -9.59 17.51 -9.28
N GLU A 105 -10.52 16.57 -9.46
CA GLU A 105 -10.33 15.18 -9.05
C GLU A 105 -9.28 14.49 -9.92
N VAL A 106 -9.35 14.66 -11.25
CA VAL A 106 -8.37 14.09 -12.17
C VAL A 106 -6.97 14.61 -11.88
N LEU A 107 -6.81 15.92 -11.65
CA LEU A 107 -5.53 16.50 -11.24
C LEU A 107 -5.06 15.91 -9.90
N GLY A 108 -5.95 15.79 -8.92
CA GLY A 108 -5.66 15.15 -7.64
C GLY A 108 -5.13 13.72 -7.82
N GLY A 109 -5.75 12.94 -8.70
CA GLY A 109 -5.30 11.59 -9.03
C GLY A 109 -3.93 11.56 -9.72
N VAL A 110 -3.67 12.46 -10.67
CA VAL A 110 -2.37 12.57 -11.35
C VAL A 110 -1.23 12.87 -10.36
N TYR A 111 -1.42 13.81 -9.44
CA TYR A 111 -0.42 14.15 -8.43
C TYR A 111 -0.30 13.08 -7.32
N ALA A 112 -1.38 12.38 -7.00
CA ALA A 112 -1.32 11.24 -6.08
C ALA A 112 -0.50 10.09 -6.68
N LEU A 113 -0.71 9.78 -7.96
CA LEU A 113 0.11 8.80 -8.70
C LEU A 113 1.57 9.21 -8.75
N GLU A 114 1.87 10.51 -8.97
CA GLU A 114 3.25 11.01 -8.89
C GLU A 114 3.90 10.66 -7.55
N HIS A 115 3.17 10.86 -6.44
CA HIS A 115 3.69 10.57 -5.11
C HIS A 115 3.94 9.08 -4.92
N VAL A 116 2.99 8.22 -5.34
CA VAL A 116 3.15 6.75 -5.29
C VAL A 116 4.38 6.30 -6.06
N MET A 117 4.57 6.79 -7.29
CA MET A 117 5.74 6.49 -8.12
C MET A 117 7.06 6.92 -7.46
N ARG A 118 7.07 8.04 -6.71
CA ARG A 118 8.27 8.50 -6.00
C ARG A 118 8.57 7.67 -4.75
N GLU A 119 7.54 7.30 -3.99
CA GLU A 119 7.68 6.54 -2.74
C GLU A 119 7.96 5.04 -2.96
N SER A 120 7.43 4.46 -4.04
CA SER A 120 7.49 3.02 -4.32
C SER A 120 8.27 2.74 -5.61
N GLU A 121 9.36 2.00 -5.50
CA GLU A 121 10.09 1.50 -6.68
C GLU A 121 9.28 0.43 -7.43
N ASP A 122 8.57 -0.42 -6.68
CA ASP A 122 7.77 -1.51 -7.24
C ASP A 122 6.58 -0.99 -8.07
N ASP A 123 5.96 0.12 -7.66
CA ASP A 123 4.81 0.71 -8.37
C ASP A 123 5.20 1.72 -9.45
N HIS A 124 6.50 2.08 -9.55
CA HIS A 124 6.98 3.09 -10.49
C HIS A 124 6.58 2.79 -11.94
N GLU A 125 6.87 1.58 -12.40
CA GLU A 125 6.62 1.17 -13.78
C GLU A 125 5.12 1.17 -14.11
N THR A 126 4.30 0.62 -13.21
CA THR A 126 2.85 0.59 -13.34
C THR A 126 2.24 1.98 -13.44
N VAL A 127 2.68 2.91 -12.59
CA VAL A 127 2.20 4.30 -12.61
C VAL A 127 2.57 5.00 -13.92
N VAL A 128 3.80 4.79 -14.42
CA VAL A 128 4.25 5.35 -15.70
C VAL A 128 3.37 4.86 -16.85
N GLU A 129 3.06 3.56 -16.91
CA GLU A 129 2.20 2.99 -17.94
C GLU A 129 0.77 3.54 -17.87
N VAL A 130 0.20 3.68 -16.68
CA VAL A 130 -1.15 4.26 -16.49
C VAL A 130 -1.21 5.72 -16.93
N LEU A 131 -0.25 6.54 -16.52
CA LEU A 131 -0.20 7.95 -16.92
C LEU A 131 0.03 8.10 -18.42
N ALA A 132 0.87 7.25 -19.03
CA ALA A 132 1.06 7.25 -20.49
C ALA A 132 -0.22 6.86 -21.23
N ALA A 133 -0.92 5.81 -20.78
CA ALA A 133 -2.20 5.41 -21.34
C ALA A 133 -3.28 6.50 -21.19
N PHE A 134 -3.31 7.18 -20.05
CA PHE A 134 -4.20 8.30 -19.79
C PHE A 134 -3.98 9.43 -20.81
N VAL A 135 -2.71 9.85 -21.01
CA VAL A 135 -2.36 10.89 -21.99
C VAL A 135 -2.77 10.49 -23.41
N ARG A 136 -2.48 9.25 -23.85
CA ARG A 136 -2.91 8.77 -25.18
C ARG A 136 -4.43 8.82 -25.38
N THR A 137 -5.18 8.53 -24.31
CA THR A 137 -6.64 8.47 -24.35
C THR A 137 -7.25 9.87 -24.42
N LYS A 138 -6.67 10.83 -23.68
CA LYS A 138 -7.16 12.21 -23.60
C LYS A 138 -6.73 13.07 -24.79
N SER A 139 -5.56 12.77 -25.38
CA SER A 139 -4.96 13.58 -26.45
C SER A 139 -4.64 12.75 -27.69
N PRO A 140 -5.61 12.07 -28.33
CA PRO A 140 -5.36 11.30 -29.54
C PRO A 140 -5.10 12.23 -30.73
N VAL A 141 -4.19 11.83 -31.64
CA VAL A 141 -4.03 12.51 -32.94
C VAL A 141 -5.33 12.36 -33.74
N ARG A 142 -6.02 13.48 -33.98
CA ARG A 142 -7.22 13.54 -34.83
C ARG A 142 -6.93 14.23 -36.16
N PRO A 143 -7.26 13.62 -37.32
CA PRO A 143 -7.14 14.28 -38.61
C PRO A 143 -8.01 15.54 -38.65
N GLY A 144 -7.44 16.68 -39.04
CA GLY A 144 -8.17 17.95 -39.18
C GLY A 144 -8.47 18.70 -37.87
N ALA A 145 -8.16 18.13 -36.70
CA ALA A 145 -8.23 18.87 -35.46
C ALA A 145 -6.98 19.74 -35.30
N THR A 146 -7.15 21.05 -35.16
CA THR A 146 -6.16 21.92 -34.50
C THR A 146 -6.37 21.73 -33.00
N GLY A 147 -5.84 20.64 -32.44
CA GLY A 147 -6.03 20.32 -31.02
C GLY A 147 -5.45 21.43 -30.15
N SER A 148 -6.31 22.13 -29.40
CA SER A 148 -5.86 22.69 -28.14
C SER A 148 -5.78 21.52 -27.16
N TRP A 149 -4.64 21.36 -26.49
CA TRP A 149 -4.58 20.49 -25.32
C TRP A 149 -5.72 20.87 -24.39
N SER A 150 -6.44 19.88 -23.86
CA SER A 150 -7.46 20.13 -22.84
C SER A 150 -6.75 20.85 -21.71
N VAL A 151 -7.19 22.05 -21.35
CA VAL A 151 -6.46 22.89 -20.40
C VAL A 151 -6.46 22.19 -19.03
N GLY A 152 -5.42 21.40 -18.72
CA GLY A 152 -5.14 20.91 -17.38
C GLY A 152 -4.65 19.46 -17.27
N GLU A 153 -5.45 18.48 -17.69
CA GLU A 153 -5.29 17.07 -17.29
C GLU A 153 -4.10 16.36 -17.95
N ASP A 154 -4.10 16.33 -19.28
CA ASP A 154 -3.06 15.75 -20.13
C ASP A 154 -1.72 16.47 -19.93
N VAL A 155 -1.74 17.81 -19.86
CA VAL A 155 -0.54 18.62 -19.58
C VAL A 155 0.05 18.26 -18.22
N ALA A 156 -0.77 18.09 -17.18
CA ALA A 156 -0.32 17.72 -15.85
C ALA A 156 0.29 16.32 -15.84
N ALA A 157 -0.39 15.33 -16.43
CA ALA A 157 0.10 13.96 -16.54
C ALA A 157 1.43 13.90 -17.30
N MET A 158 1.55 14.66 -18.40
CA MET A 158 2.79 14.75 -19.16
C MET A 158 3.93 15.40 -18.37
N LYS A 159 3.64 16.45 -17.59
CA LYS A 159 4.63 17.07 -16.70
C LYS A 159 5.11 16.11 -15.61
N VAL A 160 4.21 15.31 -15.03
CA VAL A 160 4.56 14.26 -14.06
C VAL A 160 5.46 13.21 -14.70
N LEU A 161 5.09 12.70 -15.88
CA LEU A 161 5.91 11.76 -16.65
C LEU A 161 7.30 12.35 -16.94
N ALA A 162 7.37 13.62 -17.34
CA ALA A 162 8.61 14.28 -17.69
C ALA A 162 9.55 14.51 -16.49
N ARG A 163 9.04 14.66 -15.26
CA ARG A 163 9.88 14.91 -14.06
C ARG A 163 10.07 13.69 -13.15
N ARG A 164 9.62 12.51 -13.59
CA ARG A 164 9.69 11.28 -12.79
C ARG A 164 11.13 10.89 -12.45
N PRO A 165 11.36 10.13 -11.37
CA PRO A 165 12.68 9.56 -11.06
C PRO A 165 13.21 8.72 -12.22
N SER A 166 14.49 8.87 -12.56
CA SER A 166 15.12 8.00 -13.55
C SER A 166 15.45 6.65 -12.90
N ARG A 167 14.69 5.62 -13.27
CA ARG A 167 14.84 4.23 -12.82
C ARG A 167 14.88 3.30 -14.04
N PRO A 168 15.42 2.07 -13.91
CA PRO A 168 15.36 1.09 -14.99
C PRO A 168 13.91 0.70 -15.27
N GLU A 169 13.41 1.08 -16.45
CA GLU A 169 12.09 0.73 -16.97
C GLU A 169 12.26 -0.41 -17.98
N ARG A 170 11.47 -1.49 -17.86
CA ARG A 170 11.57 -2.63 -18.79
C ARG A 170 10.99 -2.24 -20.14
N ASN A 171 9.84 -1.56 -20.12
CA ASN A 171 9.15 -1.10 -21.30
C ASN A 171 9.54 0.33 -21.69
N ARG A 172 9.41 0.64 -22.98
CA ARG A 172 9.40 2.02 -23.46
C ARG A 172 8.07 2.67 -23.09
N ILE A 173 8.10 3.98 -22.83
CA ILE A 173 6.86 4.73 -22.61
C ILE A 173 6.15 4.88 -23.95
N ASP A 174 4.99 4.25 -24.08
CA ASP A 174 4.18 4.34 -25.28
C ASP A 174 3.37 5.64 -25.29
N LEU A 175 3.80 6.61 -26.12
CA LEU A 175 3.09 7.86 -26.39
C LEU A 175 2.74 7.97 -27.88
N ARG A 176 2.63 6.84 -28.57
CA ARG A 176 2.34 6.79 -30.00
C ARG A 176 0.96 7.38 -30.29
N ARG A 177 0.83 8.02 -31.46
CA ARG A 177 -0.44 8.64 -31.91
C ARG A 177 -1.05 9.62 -30.90
N THR A 178 -0.21 10.28 -30.10
CA THR A 178 -0.62 11.33 -29.17
C THR A 178 -0.41 12.71 -29.80
N ASP A 179 -1.41 13.59 -29.72
CA ASP A 179 -1.25 14.99 -30.09
C ASP A 179 -0.56 15.73 -28.95
N LEU A 180 0.70 16.11 -29.18
CA LEU A 180 1.49 16.86 -28.22
C LEU A 180 1.69 18.33 -28.62
N THR A 181 0.88 18.85 -29.56
CA THR A 181 1.03 20.20 -30.12
C THR A 181 1.06 21.31 -29.06
N GLY A 182 2.08 22.17 -29.09
CA GLY A 182 2.21 23.32 -28.18
C GLY A 182 2.64 22.97 -26.75
N LEU A 183 2.98 21.71 -26.46
CA LEU A 183 3.50 21.30 -25.16
C LEU A 183 4.80 22.03 -24.84
N ALA A 184 4.82 22.72 -23.71
CA ALA A 184 6.02 23.32 -23.16
C ALA A 184 6.46 22.55 -21.90
N LEU A 185 7.47 21.69 -22.07
CA LEU A 185 8.17 21.07 -20.95
C LEU A 185 9.34 21.98 -20.56
N ALA A 186 9.00 23.12 -19.95
CA ALA A 186 10.02 23.96 -19.34
C ALA A 186 10.58 23.23 -18.11
N THR A 187 11.91 23.10 -18.05
CA THR A 187 12.61 22.82 -16.79
C THR A 187 12.24 23.92 -15.81
N GLY A 188 11.47 23.59 -14.77
CA GLY A 188 11.25 24.48 -13.64
C GLY A 188 12.57 24.73 -12.89
N ALA A 189 12.47 25.31 -11.69
CA ALA A 189 13.62 25.54 -10.81
C ALA A 189 14.44 24.26 -10.48
N ASP A 190 13.85 23.08 -10.72
CA ASP A 190 14.53 21.79 -10.66
C ASP A 190 15.30 21.56 -11.97
N ARG A 191 16.63 21.72 -11.92
CA ARG A 191 17.58 21.64 -13.06
C ARG A 191 17.66 20.25 -13.72
N ARG A 192 16.74 19.35 -13.45
CA ARG A 192 16.71 18.00 -14.03
C ARG A 192 16.09 18.08 -15.42
N ALA A 193 16.82 17.59 -16.42
CA ALA A 193 16.28 17.49 -17.77
C ALA A 193 15.02 16.59 -17.74
N PRO A 194 13.93 16.98 -18.41
CA PRO A 194 12.73 16.17 -18.52
C PRO A 194 13.11 14.82 -19.12
N VAL A 195 12.75 13.76 -18.40
CA VAL A 195 13.01 12.39 -18.75
C VAL A 195 11.93 11.97 -19.75
N LEU A 196 12.10 12.32 -21.02
CA LEU A 196 11.41 11.63 -22.12
C LEU A 196 12.29 10.58 -22.78
N ALA A 197 13.41 10.25 -22.12
CA ALA A 197 14.30 9.19 -22.56
C ALA A 197 13.52 7.90 -22.77
N ARG A 198 13.69 7.28 -23.94
CA ARG A 198 13.02 6.02 -24.33
C ARG A 198 11.49 6.10 -24.52
N ALA A 199 10.91 7.29 -24.61
CA ALA A 199 9.52 7.42 -25.05
C ALA A 199 9.40 7.07 -26.55
N ASP A 200 8.37 6.29 -26.89
CA ASP A 200 7.99 6.01 -28.27
C ASP A 200 6.96 7.04 -28.73
N LEU A 201 7.39 7.93 -29.62
CA LEU A 201 6.61 9.02 -30.19
C LEU A 201 6.26 8.75 -31.65
N CYS A 202 6.27 7.49 -32.10
CA CYS A 202 5.79 7.15 -33.45
C CYS A 202 4.39 7.70 -33.69
N GLU A 203 4.22 8.39 -34.82
CA GLU A 203 2.95 9.02 -35.24
C GLU A 203 2.41 10.08 -34.25
N ALA A 204 3.22 10.55 -33.30
CA ALA A 204 2.84 11.65 -32.42
C ALA A 204 2.98 13.00 -33.13
N ARG A 205 2.04 13.92 -32.87
CA ARG A 205 2.09 15.28 -33.44
C ARG A 205 2.84 16.21 -32.49
N LEU A 206 3.98 16.76 -32.93
CA LEU A 206 4.89 17.56 -32.09
C LEU A 206 4.98 19.04 -32.49
N VAL A 207 3.92 19.60 -33.08
CA VAL A 207 3.96 20.98 -33.62
C VAL A 207 4.16 21.98 -32.48
N GLY A 208 5.19 22.83 -32.55
CA GLY A 208 5.44 23.87 -31.54
C GLY A 208 5.87 23.38 -30.15
N VAL A 209 6.30 22.12 -30.04
CA VAL A 209 6.75 21.55 -28.75
C VAL A 209 8.12 22.11 -28.36
N ARG A 210 8.23 22.59 -27.12
CA ARG A 210 9.51 23.06 -26.54
C ARG A 210 10.04 22.00 -25.57
N MET A 211 11.13 21.33 -25.97
CA MET A 211 11.92 20.42 -25.13
C MET A 211 13.35 20.93 -25.01
N PRO A 212 14.05 20.65 -23.89
CA PRO A 212 15.47 20.94 -23.76
C PRO A 212 16.33 20.08 -24.68
N VAL A 213 17.54 20.56 -24.95
CA VAL A 213 18.42 20.25 -26.10
C VAL A 213 18.86 18.76 -26.23
N ALA A 214 18.56 17.88 -25.26
CA ALA A 214 19.01 16.48 -25.28
C ALA A 214 18.00 15.49 -24.67
N THR A 215 16.82 15.33 -25.28
CA THR A 215 15.86 14.28 -24.92
C THR A 215 15.89 13.11 -25.92
N PRO A 216 16.52 11.96 -25.59
CA PRO A 216 16.59 10.81 -26.50
C PRO A 216 15.23 10.11 -26.62
N VAL A 217 14.48 10.44 -27.67
CA VAL A 217 13.16 9.86 -27.97
C VAL A 217 13.24 8.94 -29.19
N HIS A 218 12.41 7.89 -29.21
CA HIS A 218 12.24 7.06 -30.39
C HIS A 218 11.18 7.67 -31.31
N ARG A 219 11.53 7.87 -32.58
CA ARG A 219 10.62 8.33 -33.63
C ARG A 219 10.67 7.34 -34.78
N CYS A 220 9.51 7.01 -35.34
CA CYS A 220 9.45 6.31 -36.60
C CYS A 220 9.97 7.26 -37.70
N ARG A 221 10.79 6.71 -38.61
CA ARG A 221 11.40 7.43 -39.73
C ARG A 221 10.36 7.78 -40.79
#